data_AF-A0A351J218-F1
#
_entry.id   AF-A0A351J218-F1
#
_cell.length_a   1.000
_cell.length_b   1.000
_cell.length_c   1.000
_cell.angle_alpha   90.00
_cell.angle_beta   90.00
_cell.angle_gamma   90.00
#
_symmetry.space_group_name_H-M   'P 1'
#
loop_
_entity.id
_entity.type
_entity.pdbx_description
1 polymer ?
#
loop_
_entity_poly.entity_id
_entity_poly.type
_entity_poly.pdbx_seq_one_letter_code
_entity_poly.pdbx_strand_id
1 'polypeptide(L)'
;MLEFPTPADIEKLCDKVKGYENVILGSFMTVRAYAGKSSGRLSDEQVELISRLQKESQNFILLIFGGPYMLSSLDVQKDCLIAYGTNQDAIHSAVDAMFGKFEPTGKLPVNVPGRYAFGHSV
;
A
#
# COMPACT_ATOMS: atom_id res chain seq x y z
N MET A 1 5.12 7.07 -3.04
CA MET A 1 4.84 6.35 -4.31
C MET A 1 4.68 7.36 -5.44
N LEU A 2 5.10 7.01 -6.67
CA LEU A 2 4.90 7.88 -7.84
C LEU A 2 3.41 7.98 -8.19
N GLU A 3 2.93 9.19 -8.49
CA GLU A 3 1.52 9.43 -8.80
C GLU A 3 1.14 8.83 -10.17
N PHE A 4 2.02 8.98 -11.16
CA PHE A 4 1.85 8.43 -12.51
C PHE A 4 3.16 7.77 -12.97
N PRO A 5 3.45 6.54 -12.52
CA PRO A 5 4.70 5.86 -12.90
C PRO A 5 4.68 5.51 -14.39
N THR A 6 5.70 5.95 -15.13
CA THR A 6 5.88 5.54 -16.52
C THR A 6 6.44 4.12 -16.60
N PRO A 7 6.32 3.41 -17.74
CA PRO A 7 6.95 2.10 -17.90
C PRO A 7 8.45 2.10 -17.59
N ALA A 8 9.16 3.17 -17.95
CA ALA A 8 10.58 3.36 -17.64
C ALA A 8 10.84 3.52 -16.13
N ASP A 9 9.94 4.21 -15.40
CA ASP A 9 10.05 4.32 -13.95
C ASP A 9 9.85 2.97 -13.26
N ILE A 10 8.87 2.18 -13.73
CA ILE A 10 8.59 0.83 -13.22
C ILE A 10 9.80 -0.08 -13.43
N GLU A 11 10.38 -0.09 -14.64
CA GLU A 11 11.58 -0.88 -14.94
C GLU A 11 12.77 -0.49 -14.07
N LYS A 12 13.06 0.81 -13.99
CA LYS A 12 14.13 1.34 -13.15
C LYS A 12 13.97 0.97 -11.67
N LEU A 13 12.74 1.03 -11.14
CA LEU A 13 12.47 0.64 -9.75
C LEU A 13 12.61 -0.87 -9.55
N CYS A 14 12.10 -1.69 -10.47
CA CYS A 14 12.26 -3.14 -10.45
C CYS A 14 13.74 -3.54 -10.44
N ASP A 15 14.56 -2.93 -11.29
CA ASP A 15 16.00 -3.23 -11.30
C ASP A 15 16.70 -2.77 -10.03
N LYS A 16 16.29 -1.63 -9.48
CA LYS A 16 16.84 -1.13 -8.22
C LYS A 16 16.54 -2.07 -7.06
N VAL A 17 15.32 -2.61 -6.97
CA VAL A 17 14.92 -3.46 -5.81
C VAL A 17 15.59 -4.83 -5.80
N LYS A 18 16.07 -5.34 -6.93
CA LYS A 18 16.84 -6.61 -7.00
C LYS A 18 18.09 -6.61 -6.11
N GLY A 19 18.64 -5.44 -5.79
CA GLY A 19 19.78 -5.28 -4.88
C GLY A 19 19.42 -5.27 -3.39
N TYR A 20 18.15 -5.44 -3.02
CA TYR A 20 17.67 -5.35 -1.63
C TYR A 20 16.89 -6.60 -1.25
N GLU A 21 17.18 -7.13 -0.06
CA GLU A 21 16.45 -8.28 0.49
C GLU A 21 15.05 -7.90 0.98
N ASN A 22 14.93 -6.69 1.53
CA ASN A 22 13.71 -6.14 2.12
C ASN A 22 13.33 -4.84 1.42
N VAL A 23 12.08 -4.77 0.95
CA VAL A 23 11.53 -3.62 0.25
C VAL A 23 10.28 -3.16 0.96
N ILE A 24 10.27 -1.88 1.35
CA ILE A 24 9.12 -1.25 1.98
C ILE A 24 8.58 -0.19 1.02
N LEU A 25 7.31 -0.31 0.66
CA LEU A 25 6.64 0.65 -0.20
C LEU A 25 5.60 1.45 0.59
N GLY A 26 5.86 2.75 0.76
CA GLY A 26 4.88 3.70 1.27
C GLY A 26 3.99 4.26 0.15
N SER A 27 2.71 3.87 0.17
CA SER A 27 1.68 4.42 -0.69
C SER A 27 0.91 5.52 0.04
N PHE A 28 1.02 6.74 -0.45
CA PHE A 28 0.36 7.91 0.12
C PHE A 28 -0.77 8.32 -0.79
N MET A 29 -1.98 8.37 -0.25
CA MET A 29 -3.14 8.73 -1.04
C MET A 29 -4.00 9.72 -0.27
N THR A 30 -4.10 10.93 -0.80
CA THR A 30 -5.06 11.91 -0.31
C THR A 30 -6.41 11.65 -0.96
N VAL A 31 -7.43 11.29 -0.16
CA VAL A 31 -8.81 11.29 -0.65
C VAL A 31 -9.20 12.73 -0.92
N ARG A 32 -9.13 13.17 -2.18
CA ARG A 32 -9.63 14.49 -2.58
C ARG A 32 -11.15 14.43 -2.59
N ALA A 33 -11.78 15.18 -1.68
CA ALA A 33 -13.20 15.48 -1.79
C ALA A 33 -13.48 16.05 -3.20
N TYR A 34 -14.54 15.58 -3.85
CA TYR A 34 -14.95 15.97 -5.22
C TYR A 34 -14.14 15.44 -6.41
N ALA A 35 -13.21 14.48 -6.23
CA ALA A 35 -12.49 13.86 -7.35
C ALA A 35 -13.29 12.83 -8.19
N GLY A 36 -14.59 12.67 -7.95
CA GLY A 36 -15.44 11.75 -8.73
C GLY A 36 -15.15 10.26 -8.50
N LYS A 37 -15.49 9.41 -9.49
CA LYS A 37 -15.43 7.92 -9.43
C LYS A 37 -14.02 7.32 -9.26
N SER A 38 -12.97 8.14 -9.34
CA SER A 38 -11.57 7.77 -9.13
C SER A 38 -11.04 8.12 -7.73
N SER A 39 -11.87 8.71 -6.86
CA SER A 39 -11.48 8.95 -5.47
C SER A 39 -11.30 7.61 -4.73
N GLY A 40 -10.08 7.35 -4.23
CA GLY A 40 -9.84 6.18 -3.38
C GLY A 40 -9.26 4.93 -4.07
N ARG A 41 -8.99 4.99 -5.39
CA ARG A 41 -8.45 3.84 -6.16
C ARG A 41 -7.10 4.15 -6.78
N LEU A 42 -6.29 3.10 -6.94
CA LEU A 42 -5.01 3.14 -7.65
C LEU A 42 -5.24 3.16 -9.17
N SER A 43 -4.35 3.84 -9.89
CA SER A 43 -4.29 3.74 -11.35
C SER A 43 -3.73 2.38 -11.77
N ASP A 44 -3.98 1.97 -13.02
CA ASP A 44 -3.48 0.69 -13.55
C ASP A 44 -1.95 0.63 -13.50
N GLU A 45 -1.26 1.75 -13.74
CA GLU A 45 0.20 1.83 -13.66
C GLU A 45 0.72 1.68 -12.22
N GLN A 46 -0.01 2.21 -11.24
CA GLN A 46 0.33 2.02 -9.82
C GLN A 46 0.10 0.56 -9.39
N VAL A 47 -0.99 -0.06 -9.86
CA VAL A 47 -1.26 -1.49 -9.63
C VAL A 47 -0.15 -2.35 -10.25
N GLU A 48 0.28 -2.04 -11.48
CA GLU A 48 1.38 -2.74 -12.15
C GLU A 48 2.69 -2.56 -11.39
N LEU A 49 3.02 -1.33 -10.97
CA LEU A 49 4.22 -1.06 -10.18
C LEU A 49 4.25 -1.91 -8.89
N ILE A 50 3.17 -1.90 -8.12
CA ILE A 50 3.08 -2.67 -6.85
C ILE A 50 3.19 -4.16 -7.15
N SER A 51 2.46 -4.65 -8.15
CA SER A 51 2.46 -6.06 -8.53
C SER A 51 3.83 -6.56 -8.98
N ARG A 52 4.58 -5.74 -9.73
CA ARG A 52 5.95 -6.07 -10.15
C ARG A 52 6.91 -6.06 -8.97
N LEU A 53 6.88 -5.03 -8.13
CA LEU A 53 7.75 -4.95 -6.96
C LEU A 53 7.53 -6.12 -5.98
N GLN A 54 6.26 -6.53 -5.79
CA GLN A 54 5.91 -7.68 -4.95
C GLN A 54 6.48 -9.00 -5.48
N LYS A 55 6.57 -9.15 -6.81
CA LYS A 55 7.14 -10.34 -7.49
C LYS A 55 8.67 -10.36 -7.45
N GLU A 56 9.32 -9.21 -7.65
CA GLU A 56 10.77 -9.09 -7.74
C GLU A 56 11.47 -9.13 -6.37
N SER A 57 10.77 -8.74 -5.30
CA SER A 57 11.36 -8.66 -3.96
C SER A 57 11.01 -9.91 -3.15
N GLN A 58 11.96 -10.49 -2.42
CA GLN A 58 11.67 -11.63 -1.53
C GLN A 58 10.76 -11.20 -0.37
N ASN A 59 11.15 -10.15 0.35
CA ASN A 59 10.37 -9.56 1.44
C ASN A 59 9.86 -8.18 1.02
N PHE A 60 8.54 -8.05 0.86
CA PHE A 60 7.91 -6.82 0.44
C PHE A 60 6.80 -6.45 1.40
N ILE A 61 6.88 -5.25 1.97
CA ILE A 61 5.88 -4.70 2.89
C ILE A 61 5.23 -3.49 2.24
N LEU A 62 3.91 -3.50 2.14
CA LEU A 62 3.12 -2.38 1.65
C LEU A 62 2.52 -1.58 2.82
N LEU A 63 2.91 -0.31 2.95
CA LEU A 63 2.31 0.63 3.89
C LEU A 63 1.32 1.54 3.16
N ILE A 64 0.06 1.52 3.56
CA ILE A 64 -1.03 2.31 2.98
C ILE A 64 -1.38 3.48 3.89
N PHE A 65 -0.97 4.68 3.50
CA PHE A 65 -1.34 5.97 4.11
C PHE A 65 -2.52 6.56 3.33
N GLY A 66 -3.66 5.88 3.45
CA GLY A 66 -4.90 6.17 2.72
C GLY A 66 -6.00 5.19 3.09
N GLY A 67 -7.02 5.08 2.24
CA GLY A 67 -8.18 4.24 2.53
C GLY A 67 -8.00 2.75 2.17
N PRO A 68 -8.79 1.84 2.79
CA PRO A 68 -8.70 0.40 2.55
C PRO A 68 -9.21 -0.03 1.18
N TYR A 69 -9.90 0.86 0.46
CA TYR A 69 -10.43 0.57 -0.88
C TYR A 69 -9.34 0.36 -1.95
N MET A 70 -8.11 0.77 -1.69
CA MET A 70 -6.97 0.45 -2.56
C MET A 70 -6.76 -1.06 -2.68
N LEU A 71 -7.07 -1.81 -1.62
CA LEU A 71 -6.98 -3.27 -1.63
C LEU A 71 -7.99 -3.91 -2.60
N SER A 72 -9.05 -3.20 -3.03
CA SER A 72 -9.97 -3.72 -4.04
C SER A 72 -9.29 -3.95 -5.39
N SER A 73 -8.29 -3.13 -5.73
CA SER A 73 -7.54 -3.19 -6.99
C SER A 73 -6.23 -3.98 -6.88
N LEU A 74 -5.81 -4.36 -5.68
CA LEU A 74 -4.53 -5.02 -5.45
C LEU A 74 -4.74 -6.47 -5.00
N ASP A 75 -3.99 -7.37 -5.63
CA ASP A 75 -3.75 -8.69 -5.06
C ASP A 75 -2.50 -8.62 -4.18
N VAL A 76 -2.70 -8.17 -2.94
CA VAL A 76 -1.61 -8.12 -1.96
C VAL A 76 -1.33 -9.55 -1.52
N GLN A 77 -0.22 -10.11 -2.01
CA GLN A 77 0.19 -11.49 -1.70
C GLN A 77 1.12 -11.55 -0.49
N LYS A 78 1.48 -10.39 0.08
CA LYS A 78 2.50 -10.21 1.14
C LYS A 78 2.01 -9.27 2.24
N ASP A 79 2.90 -8.98 3.19
CA ASP A 79 2.65 -8.13 4.36
C ASP A 79 2.15 -6.73 3.95
N CYS A 80 1.02 -6.33 4.54
CA CYS A 80 0.38 -5.04 4.29
C CYS A 80 0.01 -4.39 5.62
N LEU A 81 0.06 -3.06 5.71
CA LEU A 81 -0.44 -2.33 6.87
C LEU A 81 -1.14 -1.04 6.42
N ILE A 82 -2.36 -0.83 6.90
CA ILE A 82 -3.12 0.39 6.63
C ILE A 82 -3.02 1.35 7.81
N ALA A 83 -2.32 2.45 7.61
CA ALA A 83 -2.13 3.50 8.60
C ALA A 83 -3.21 4.60 8.56
N TYR A 84 -4.02 4.65 7.48
CA TYR A 84 -5.08 5.63 7.20
C TYR A 84 -4.62 7.09 7.06
N GLY A 85 -3.95 7.63 8.05
CA GLY A 85 -3.49 9.02 8.09
C GLY A 85 -2.18 9.23 7.33
N THR A 86 -1.96 10.45 6.86
CA THR A 86 -0.71 10.89 6.22
C THR A 86 0.13 11.80 7.14
N ASN A 87 -0.30 11.98 8.40
CA ASN A 87 0.42 12.79 9.38
C ASN A 87 1.64 12.03 9.94
N GLN A 88 2.54 12.75 10.61
CA GLN A 88 3.77 12.16 11.17
C GLN A 88 3.48 11.05 12.19
N ASP A 89 2.45 11.21 13.02
CA ASP A 89 2.07 10.21 14.02
C ASP A 89 1.65 8.88 13.38
N ALA A 90 0.88 8.91 12.30
CA ALA A 90 0.49 7.72 11.55
C ALA A 90 1.70 7.06 10.88
N ILE A 91 2.63 7.84 10.33
CA ILE A 91 3.87 7.33 9.75
C ILE A 91 4.73 6.66 10.82
N HIS A 92 4.95 7.33 11.96
CA HIS A 92 5.73 6.78 13.07
C HIS A 92 5.08 5.51 13.62
N SER A 93 3.76 5.49 13.81
CA SER A 93 3.04 4.33 14.31
C SER A 93 3.14 3.13 13.35
N ALA A 94 3.04 3.38 12.03
CA ALA A 94 3.19 2.32 11.03
C ALA A 94 4.60 1.73 11.01
N VAL A 95 5.62 2.59 11.13
CA VAL A 95 7.02 2.16 11.23
C VAL A 95 7.25 1.38 12.52
N ASP A 96 6.75 1.87 13.66
CA ASP A 96 6.89 1.22 14.96
C ASP A 96 6.22 -0.16 15.00
N ALA A 97 5.04 -0.30 14.41
CA ALA A 97 4.36 -1.58 14.20
C ALA A 97 5.21 -2.53 13.33
N MET A 98 5.72 -2.05 12.20
CA MET A 98 6.54 -2.84 11.28
C MET A 98 7.83 -3.34 11.93
N PHE A 99 8.42 -2.55 12.82
CA PHE A 99 9.60 -2.95 13.61
C PHE A 99 9.24 -3.74 14.88
N GLY A 100 7.97 -4.10 15.08
CA GLY A 100 7.53 -4.96 16.18
C GLY A 100 7.53 -4.28 17.56
N LYS A 101 7.50 -2.94 17.62
CA LYS A 101 7.40 -2.23 18.91
C LYS A 101 6.07 -2.49 19.62
N PHE A 102 5.03 -2.80 18.83
CA PHE A 102 3.74 -3.27 19.31
C PHE A 102 3.07 -4.13 18.24
N GLU A 103 2.11 -4.95 18.66
CA GLU A 103 1.30 -5.77 17.77
C GLU A 103 0.09 -4.97 17.26
N PRO A 104 -0.10 -4.81 15.93
CA PRO A 104 -1.27 -4.13 15.40
C PRO A 104 -2.55 -4.92 15.67
N THR A 105 -3.49 -4.34 16.41
CA THR A 105 -4.80 -4.94 16.71
C THR A 105 -5.94 -4.37 15.86
N GLY A 106 -5.60 -3.63 14.79
CA GLY A 106 -6.54 -2.96 13.92
C GLY A 106 -7.47 -3.92 13.17
N LYS A 107 -8.68 -3.46 12.88
CA LYS A 107 -9.68 -4.17 12.07
C LYS A 107 -10.31 -3.21 11.09
N LEU A 108 -10.61 -3.68 9.89
CA LEU A 108 -11.26 -2.90 8.85
C LEU A 108 -12.62 -2.39 9.35
N PRO A 109 -12.86 -1.07 9.39
CA PRO A 109 -14.13 -0.48 9.82
C PRO A 109 -15.15 -0.46 8.67
N VAL A 110 -14.83 -1.04 7.52
CA VAL A 110 -15.65 -1.07 6.31
C VAL A 110 -15.50 -2.41 5.59
N ASN A 111 -16.46 -2.75 4.74
CA ASN A 111 -16.30 -3.83 3.76
C ASN A 111 -15.43 -3.33 2.59
N VAL A 112 -14.44 -4.12 2.18
CA VAL A 112 -13.69 -3.94 0.92
C VAL A 112 -14.30 -4.88 -0.12
N PRO A 113 -15.11 -4.37 -1.06
CA PRO A 113 -15.88 -5.21 -1.98
C PRO A 113 -15.00 -6.21 -2.72
N GLY A 114 -15.42 -7.48 -2.74
CA GLY A 114 -14.73 -8.56 -3.44
C GLY A 114 -13.41 -9.04 -2.81
N ARG A 115 -13.02 -8.49 -1.65
CA ARG A 115 -11.74 -8.82 -0.98
C ARG A 115 -11.90 -9.15 0.50
N TYR A 116 -12.36 -8.18 1.30
CA TYR A 116 -12.35 -8.29 2.77
C TYR A 116 -13.66 -7.82 3.39
N ALA A 117 -14.15 -8.57 4.38
CA ALA A 117 -15.32 -8.19 5.16
C ALA A 117 -14.98 -7.14 6.23
N PHE A 118 -16.00 -6.44 6.71
CA PHE A 118 -15.94 -5.62 7.90
C PHE A 118 -15.38 -6.44 9.08
N GLY A 119 -14.50 -5.84 9.86
CA GLY A 119 -13.87 -6.48 11.02
C GLY A 119 -12.69 -7.39 10.70
N HIS A 120 -12.28 -7.52 9.43
CA HIS A 120 -11.09 -8.28 9.03
C HIS A 120 -9.81 -7.55 9.47
N SER A 121 -8.78 -8.29 9.87
CA SER A 121 -7.44 -7.75 10.15
C SER A 121 -6.58 -7.92 8.91
N VAL A 122 -5.95 -6.84 8.48
CA VAL A 122 -5.02 -6.78 7.34
C VAL A 122 -3.68 -6.26 7.79
#